data_AF-A0ABD3DL20-F1
#
_entry.id   AF-A0ABD3DL20-F1
#
_cell.length_a   1.000
_cell.length_b   1.000
_cell.length_c   1.000
_cell.angle_alpha   90.00
_cell.angle_beta   90.00
_cell.angle_gamma   90.00
#
_symmetry.space_group_name_H-M   'P 1'
#
loop_
_entity.id
_entity.type
_entity.pdbx_description
1 polymer ?
#
loop_
_entity_poly.entity_id
_entity_poly.type
_entity_poly.pdbx_seq_one_letter_code
_entity_poly.pdbx_strand_id
1 'polypeptide(L)' 'MSWGWDSFIKLASLNDPNKGFVVNDCCVIEIELAVQAISP' A
#
# COMPACT_ATOMS: atom_id res chain seq x y z
N MET A 1 2.03 -2.18 19.43
CA MET A 1 1.07 -2.40 18.34
C MET A 1 1.56 -1.58 17.16
N SER A 2 2.13 -2.21 16.14
CA SER A 2 2.37 -1.56 14.85
C SER A 2 1.14 -1.79 13.98
N TRP A 3 0.73 -0.76 13.25
CA TRP A 3 -0.30 -0.87 12.23
C TRP A 3 0.39 -0.91 10.87
N GLY A 4 -0.15 -1.73 9.96
CA GLY A 4 0.37 -1.92 8.61
C GLY A 4 0.83 -3.35 8.37
N TRP A 5 1.68 -3.52 7.35
CA TRP A 5 2.18 -4.81 6.91
C TRP A 5 3.70 -4.81 6.85
N ASP A 6 4.34 -5.81 7.46
CA ASP A 6 5.79 -6.00 7.38
C ASP A 6 6.27 -6.27 5.95
N SER A 7 5.39 -6.81 5.11
CA SER A 7 5.61 -7.00 3.68
C SER A 7 4.31 -6.79 2.91
N PHE A 8 4.15 -5.61 2.33
CA PHE A 8 2.97 -5.24 1.54
C PHE A 8 3.02 -5.81 0.11
N ILE A 9 4.15 -5.67 -0.56
CA ILE A 9 4.38 -6.15 -1.93
C ILE A 9 5.82 -6.65 -2.08
N LYS A 10 6.03 -7.73 -2.84
CA LYS A 10 7.37 -8.17 -3.21
C LYS A 10 7.99 -7.17 -4.16
N LEU A 11 9.26 -6.81 -3.94
CA LEU A 11 9.99 -5.91 -4.84
C LEU A 11 9.98 -6.36 -6.30
N ALA A 12 10.14 -7.67 -6.53
CA ALA A 12 10.07 -8.26 -7.87
C ALA A 12 8.69 -8.07 -8.54
N SER A 13 7.61 -8.03 -7.76
CA SER A 13 6.27 -7.76 -8.29
C SER A 13 6.00 -6.27 -8.49
N LEU A 14 6.52 -5.41 -7.61
CA LEU A 14 6.43 -3.95 -7.77
C LEU A 14 7.14 -3.48 -9.05
N ASN A 15 8.29 -4.07 -9.33
CA ASN A 15 9.14 -3.71 -10.48
C ASN A 15 8.80 -4.46 -11.77
N ASP A 16 7.80 -5.36 -11.78
CA ASP A 16 7.38 -6.05 -13.00
C ASP A 16 6.62 -5.06 -13.90
N PRO A 17 7.17 -4.67 -15.06
CA PRO A 17 6.54 -3.68 -15.93
C PRO A 17 5.19 -4.15 -16.48
N ASN A 18 4.94 -5.47 -16.51
CA ASN A 18 3.64 -6.01 -16.95
C ASN A 18 2.53 -5.80 -15.93
N LYS A 19 2.87 -5.46 -14.68
CA LYS A 19 1.88 -5.17 -13.63
C LYS A 19 1.50 -3.70 -13.52
N GLY A 20 2.30 -2.81 -14.09
CA GLY A 20 1.96 -1.38 -14.19
C GLY A 20 1.93 -0.62 -12.85
N PHE A 21 2.53 -1.15 -11.78
CA PHE A 21 2.56 -0.48 -10.48
C PHE A 21 3.49 0.74 -10.44
N VAL A 22 4.56 0.73 -11.24
CA VAL A 22 5.51 1.83 -11.38
C VAL A 22 5.42 2.39 -12.80
N VAL A 23 5.14 3.68 -12.91
CA VAL A 23 5.11 4.42 -14.18
C VAL A 23 5.90 5.72 -13.97
N ASN A 24 6.86 6.00 -14.86
CA ASN A 24 7.74 7.18 -14.73
C ASN A 24 8.45 7.27 -13.37
N ASP A 25 8.97 6.13 -12.87
CA ASP A 25 9.63 6.01 -11.56
C ASP A 25 8.74 6.41 -10.36
N CYS A 26 7.42 6.40 -10.56
CA CYS A 26 6.43 6.72 -9.53
C CYS A 26 5.44 5.57 -9.33
N CYS A 27 5.02 5.36 -8.07
CA CYS A 27 3.90 4.48 -7.72
C CYS A 27 2.94 5.22 -6.77
N VAL A 28 1.67 4.83 -6.78
CA VAL A 28 0.64 5.40 -5.89
C VAL A 28 0.22 4.33 -4.90
N ILE A 29 0.21 4.69 -3.61
CA ILE A 29 -0.26 3.83 -2.52
C ILE A 29 -1.46 4.52 -1.90
N GLU A 30 -2.59 3.81 -1.88
CA GLU A 30 -3.84 4.28 -1.30
C GLU A 30 -4.14 3.51 0.00
N ILE A 31 -4.67 4.21 0.99
CA ILE A 31 -5.06 3.64 2.28
C ILE A 31 -6.48 4.11 2.58
N GLU A 32 -7.38 3.16 2.82
CA GLU A 32 -8.71 3.44 3.33
C GLU A 32 -8.75 3.17 4.84
N LEU A 33 -9.15 4.18 5.61
CA LEU A 33 -9.27 4.08 7.06
C LEU A 33 -10.73 4.33 7.48
N ALA A 34 -11.35 3.31 8.06
CA ALA A 34 -12.63 3.46 8.74
C ALA A 34 -12.38 3.77 10.21
N VAL A 35 -12.79 4.96 10.65
CA VAL A 35 -12.80 5.35 12.07
C VAL A 35 -14.19 5.13 12.64
N GLN A 36 -14.28 4.34 13.72
CA GLN A 36 -15.48 4.30 14.54
C GLN A 36 -15.46 5.44 15.54
N ALA A 37 -16.60 6.14 15.66
CA ALA A 37 -16.82 7.07 16.74
C ALA A 37 -16.77 6.30 18.07
N ILE A 38 -15.84 6.71 18.93
CA ILE A 38 -15.74 6.16 20.29
C ILE A 38 -16.72 6.95 21.15
N SER A 39 -17.79 6.31 21.61
CA SER A 39 -18.65 6.88 22.65
C SER A 39 -17.89 6.86 23.98
N PRO A 40 -17.92 7.95 24.78
CA PRO A 40 -17.37 7.95 26.14
C PRO A 40 -18.02 6.89 27.03
#